data_AF-A0A9D8IRU3-F1
#
_entry.id   AF-A0A9D8IRU3-F1
#
_cell.length_a   1.000
_cell.length_b   1.000
_cell.length_c   1.000
_cell.angle_alpha   90.00
_cell.angle_beta   90.00
_cell.angle_gamma   90.00
#
_symmetry.space_group_name_H-M   'P 1'
#
loop_
_entity.id
_entity.type
_entity.pdbx_description
1 polymer ?
#
loop_
_entity_poly.entity_id
_entity_poly.type
_entity_poly.pdbx_seq_one_letter_code
_entity_poly.pdbx_strand_id
1 'polypeptide(L)'
;AINKAFGSMDAFKTQFAEAGMKRFGSGWAWLVVKPDGSLAITSTPNQDNPLMKGVAEVVATPILGVDVWEHAYYLKYQNKRADYLGAWWDVVNWNEVDRRFKAAKK
;
A
#
# COMPACT_ATOMS: atom_id res chain seq x y z
N ALA A 1 -4.60 13.19 7.79
CA ALA A 1 -4.58 12.98 6.32
C ALA A 1 -5.40 11.77 5.92
N ILE A 2 -5.20 10.61 6.55
CA ILE A 2 -5.99 9.38 6.31
C ILE A 2 -7.50 9.63 6.43
N ASN A 3 -7.99 10.14 7.57
CA ASN A 3 -9.43 10.39 7.73
C ASN A 3 -10.00 11.36 6.68
N LYS A 4 -9.21 12.33 6.20
CA LYS A 4 -9.64 13.25 5.13
C LYS A 4 -9.75 12.55 3.77
N ALA A 5 -8.83 11.64 3.46
CA ALA A 5 -8.78 10.96 2.17
C ALA A 5 -9.70 9.73 2.09
N PHE A 6 -9.89 9.02 3.21
CA PHE A 6 -10.54 7.71 3.24
C PHE A 6 -11.71 7.62 4.23
N GLY A 7 -12.03 8.72 4.94
CA GLY A 7 -13.08 8.77 5.96
C GLY A 7 -12.61 8.33 7.35
N SER A 8 -11.99 7.15 7.46
CA SER A 8 -11.47 6.62 8.73
C SER A 8 -10.24 5.73 8.51
N MET A 9 -9.55 5.37 9.59
CA MET A 9 -8.48 4.38 9.55
C MET A 9 -9.00 3.00 9.10
N ASP A 10 -10.16 2.58 9.58
CA ASP A 10 -10.74 1.29 9.20
C ASP A 10 -11.14 1.25 7.73
N ALA A 11 -11.77 2.32 7.22
CA ALA A 11 -12.09 2.44 5.81
C ALA A 11 -10.83 2.45 4.93
N PHE A 12 -9.75 3.08 5.40
CA PHE A 12 -8.44 3.01 4.74
C PHE A 12 -7.90 1.57 4.71
N LYS A 13 -7.90 0.85 5.84
CA LYS A 13 -7.41 -0.54 5.91
C LYS A 13 -8.21 -1.45 4.97
N THR A 14 -9.52 -1.29 4.90
CA THR A 14 -10.39 -2.03 3.97
C THR A 14 -10.03 -1.76 2.52
N GLN A 15 -9.95 -0.48 2.11
CA GLN A 15 -9.59 -0.12 0.73
C GLN A 15 -8.17 -0.58 0.35
N PHE A 16 -7.23 -0.53 1.30
CA PHE A 16 -5.86 -0.97 1.09
C PHE A 16 -5.77 -2.49 0.94
N ALA A 17 -6.48 -3.24 1.78
CA ALA A 17 -6.61 -4.69 1.65
C ALA A 17 -7.26 -5.07 0.31
N GLU A 18 -8.29 -4.36 -0.11
CA GLU A 18 -8.91 -4.57 -1.44
C GLU A 18 -7.90 -4.37 -2.58
N ALA A 19 -7.04 -3.35 -2.52
CA ALA A 19 -6.01 -3.14 -3.54
C ALA A 19 -5.00 -4.30 -3.60
N GLY A 20 -4.60 -4.84 -2.45
CA GLY A 20 -3.72 -6.03 -2.37
C GLY A 20 -4.40 -7.32 -2.84
N MET A 21 -5.71 -7.47 -2.57
CA MET A 21 -6.50 -8.62 -3.02
C MET A 21 -6.79 -8.58 -4.52
N LYS A 22 -7.11 -7.40 -5.07
CA LYS A 22 -7.39 -7.20 -6.50
C LYS A 22 -6.13 -7.26 -7.38
N ARG A 23 -4.93 -7.19 -6.79
CA ARG A 23 -3.66 -7.40 -7.51
C ARG A 23 -3.55 -8.86 -7.98
N PHE A 24 -3.89 -9.10 -9.24
CA PHE A 24 -3.70 -10.41 -9.85
C PHE A 24 -2.21 -10.72 -10.04
N GLY A 25 -1.80 -11.95 -9.71
CA GLY A 25 -0.41 -12.38 -9.72
C GLY A 25 0.45 -11.71 -8.65
N SER A 26 1.73 -11.53 -8.97
CA SER A 26 2.73 -10.89 -8.12
C SER A 26 2.62 -9.36 -8.15
N GLY A 27 2.92 -8.71 -7.03
CA GLY A 27 2.92 -7.25 -6.98
C GLY A 27 2.89 -6.69 -5.57
N TRP A 28 2.51 -5.42 -5.50
CA TRP A 28 2.48 -4.63 -4.28
C TRP A 28 1.22 -3.79 -4.21
N ALA A 29 0.74 -3.50 -3.00
CA ALA A 29 -0.22 -2.44 -2.73
C ALA A 29 0.46 -1.31 -1.94
N TRP A 30 0.10 -0.07 -2.27
CA TRP A 30 0.82 1.13 -1.83
C TRP A 30 -0.14 2.19 -1.29
N LEU A 31 0.30 2.87 -0.23
CA LEU A 31 -0.20 4.19 0.15
C LEU A 31 0.82 5.21 -0.33
N VAL A 32 0.36 6.17 -1.11
CA VAL A 32 1.21 7.15 -1.77
C VAL A 32 0.77 8.58 -1.46
N VAL A 33 1.72 9.50 -1.55
CA VAL A 33 1.49 10.95 -1.53
C VAL A 33 1.60 11.47 -2.95
N LYS A 34 0.49 11.98 -3.48
CA LYS A 34 0.43 12.63 -4.80
C LYS A 34 1.18 13.97 -4.79
N PRO A 35 1.55 14.53 -5.95
CA PRO A 35 2.21 15.83 -6.04
C PRO A 35 1.44 16.99 -5.37
N ASP A 36 0.11 16.88 -5.29
CA ASP A 36 -0.77 17.83 -4.59
C ASP A 36 -0.80 17.66 -3.06
N GLY A 37 0.01 16.73 -2.52
CA GLY A 37 0.09 16.41 -1.10
C GLY A 37 -1.09 15.59 -0.54
N SER A 38 -2.02 15.17 -1.40
CA SER A 38 -3.13 14.28 -1.01
C SER A 38 -2.71 12.80 -1.06
N LEU A 39 -3.43 11.96 -0.32
CA LEU A 39 -3.16 10.53 -0.25
C LEU A 39 -3.96 9.77 -1.32
N ALA A 40 -3.37 8.69 -1.84
CA ALA A 40 -4.05 7.73 -2.68
C ALA A 40 -3.58 6.30 -2.35
N ILE A 41 -4.42 5.31 -2.67
CA ILE A 41 -4.05 3.90 -2.66
C ILE A 41 -3.87 3.47 -4.12
N THR A 42 -2.82 2.70 -4.40
CA THR A 42 -2.57 2.11 -5.71
C THR A 42 -1.99 0.71 -5.56
N SER A 43 -1.87 -0.04 -6.64
CA SER A 43 -1.14 -1.30 -6.68
C SER A 43 -0.33 -1.38 -7.96
N THR A 44 0.77 -2.13 -7.95
CA THR A 44 1.62 -2.31 -9.12
C THR A 44 1.91 -3.79 -9.35
N PRO A 45 2.06 -4.23 -10.61
CA PRO A 45 2.46 -5.59 -10.92
C PRO A 45 3.95 -5.80 -10.63
N ASN A 46 4.33 -7.02 -10.30
CA ASN A 46 5.72 -7.44 -10.15
C ASN A 46 6.52 -6.53 -9.19
N GLN A 47 7.61 -5.93 -9.66
CA GLN A 47 8.46 -5.01 -8.88
C GLN A 47 8.31 -3.55 -9.31
N ASP A 48 7.32 -3.28 -10.17
CA ASP A 48 7.01 -1.90 -10.51
C ASP A 48 6.58 -1.17 -9.24
N ASN A 49 6.82 0.14 -9.21
CA ASN A 49 6.46 0.94 -8.04
C ASN A 49 6.00 2.35 -8.46
N PRO A 50 5.31 3.08 -7.56
CA PRO A 50 4.73 4.38 -7.87
C PRO A 50 5.73 5.48 -8.29
N LEU A 51 7.06 5.25 -8.21
CA LEU A 51 8.05 6.22 -8.68
C LEU A 51 8.37 6.07 -10.18
N MET A 52 7.94 4.98 -10.82
CA MET A 52 8.28 4.67 -12.22
C MET A 52 7.41 5.46 -13.20
N LYS A 53 7.92 6.61 -13.66
CA LYS A 53 7.26 7.44 -14.70
C LYS A 53 7.10 6.68 -16.01
N GLY A 54 5.90 6.73 -16.60
CA GLY A 54 5.58 6.04 -17.86
C GLY A 54 5.28 4.55 -17.71
N VAL A 55 5.35 4.00 -16.50
CA VAL A 55 5.07 2.59 -16.17
C VAL A 55 3.95 2.50 -15.14
N ALA A 56 4.10 3.21 -14.02
CA ALA A 56 3.08 3.22 -12.97
C ALA A 56 1.85 4.05 -13.40
N GLU A 57 0.67 3.48 -13.19
CA GLU A 57 -0.61 4.16 -13.42
C GLU A 57 -0.74 5.41 -12.53
N VAL A 58 -0.30 5.30 -11.28
CA VAL A 58 -0.23 6.41 -10.32
C VAL A 58 1.23 6.71 -10.01
N VAL A 59 1.75 7.79 -10.58
CA VAL A 59 3.10 8.28 -10.28
C VAL A 59 3.05 9.18 -9.03
N ALA A 60 3.58 8.70 -7.91
CA ALA A 60 3.49 9.35 -6.61
C ALA A 60 4.56 8.83 -5.63
N THR A 61 4.77 9.51 -4.51
CA THR A 61 5.77 9.11 -3.51
C THR A 61 5.19 8.03 -2.57
N PRO A 62 5.70 6.78 -2.57
CA PRO A 62 5.21 5.74 -1.68
C PRO A 62 5.66 5.97 -0.23
N ILE A 63 4.72 5.85 0.71
CA ILE A 63 4.98 6.03 2.16
C ILE A 63 4.68 4.76 2.98
N LEU A 64 3.94 3.82 2.41
CA LEU A 64 3.72 2.47 2.94
C LEU A 64 3.48 1.52 1.77
N GLY A 65 4.02 0.31 1.84
CA GLY A 65 3.82 -0.74 0.86
C GLY A 65 3.69 -2.09 1.52
N VAL A 66 2.81 -2.95 0.98
CA VAL A 66 2.72 -4.37 1.36
C VAL A 66 3.06 -5.23 0.15
N ASP A 67 3.94 -6.20 0.37
CA ASP A 67 4.29 -7.20 -0.62
C ASP A 67 3.16 -8.24 -0.70
N VAL A 68 2.59 -8.44 -1.89
CA VAL A 68 1.58 -9.48 -2.17
C VAL A 68 2.07 -10.51 -3.17
N TRP A 69 3.39 -10.60 -3.41
CA TRP A 69 4.00 -11.79 -3.97
C TRP A 69 3.75 -12.99 -3.04
N GLU A 70 3.53 -14.17 -3.62
CA GLU A 70 3.25 -15.36 -2.82
C GLU A 70 4.39 -15.66 -1.84
N HIS A 71 5.66 -15.44 -2.21
CA HIS A 71 6.79 -15.64 -1.29
C HIS A 71 6.68 -14.86 0.01
N ALA A 72 5.94 -13.75 0.06
CA ALA A 72 5.81 -12.91 1.24
C ALA A 72 4.92 -13.54 2.32
N TYR A 73 4.02 -14.46 1.93
CA TYR A 73 3.02 -15.02 2.84
C TYR A 73 2.84 -16.54 2.74
N TYR A 74 3.29 -17.20 1.67
CA TYR A 74 2.86 -18.56 1.35
C TYR A 74 3.19 -19.60 2.42
N LEU A 75 4.36 -19.51 3.05
CA LEU A 75 4.77 -20.49 4.07
C LEU A 75 3.84 -20.52 5.27
N LYS A 76 3.24 -19.38 5.65
CA LYS A 76 2.33 -19.28 6.80
C LYS A 76 0.85 -19.25 6.41
N TYR A 77 0.52 -18.62 5.29
CA TYR A 77 -0.86 -18.34 4.90
C TYR A 77 -1.32 -19.11 3.65
N GLN A 78 -0.41 -19.77 2.91
CA GLN A 78 -0.71 -20.46 1.65
C GLN A 78 -1.52 -19.57 0.70
N ASN A 79 -2.71 -19.99 0.27
CA ASN A 79 -3.59 -19.21 -0.60
C ASN A 79 -4.38 -18.11 0.12
N LYS A 80 -4.26 -17.97 1.44
CA LYS A 80 -5.04 -17.04 2.27
C LYS A 80 -4.39 -15.66 2.34
N ARG A 81 -4.25 -14.99 1.19
CA ARG A 81 -3.72 -13.62 1.11
C ARG A 81 -4.51 -12.64 1.99
N ALA A 82 -5.83 -12.82 2.10
CA ALA A 82 -6.69 -11.98 2.94
C ALA A 82 -6.28 -12.03 4.42
N ASP A 83 -6.01 -13.23 4.95
CA ASP A 83 -5.57 -13.42 6.34
C ASP A 83 -4.21 -12.78 6.60
N TYR A 84 -3.29 -12.87 5.63
CA TYR A 84 -1.99 -12.18 5.68
C TYR A 84 -2.17 -10.65 5.74
N LEU A 85 -2.98 -10.07 4.84
CA LEU A 85 -3.24 -8.63 4.82
C LEU A 85 -3.93 -8.15 6.10
N GLY A 86 -4.79 -8.97 6.70
CA GLY A 86 -5.40 -8.69 8.00
C GLY A 86 -4.36 -8.63 9.12
N ALA A 87 -3.52 -9.65 9.24
CA ALA A 87 -2.49 -9.75 10.28
C ALA A 87 -1.32 -8.77 10.09
N TRP A 88 -1.03 -8.36 8.85
CA TRP A 88 0.08 -7.47 8.53
C TRP A 88 -0.04 -6.11 9.23
N TRP A 89 -1.27 -5.63 9.48
CA TRP A 89 -1.51 -4.35 10.16
C TRP A 89 -0.95 -4.29 11.59
N ASP A 90 -0.81 -5.43 12.26
CA ASP A 90 -0.33 -5.49 13.65
C ASP A 90 1.15 -5.14 13.78
N VAL A 91 1.89 -5.21 12.68
CA VAL A 91 3.35 -4.97 12.64
C VAL A 91 3.74 -3.73 11.83
N VAL A 92 2.78 -2.94 11.35
CA VAL A 92 3.06 -1.71 10.60
C VAL A 92 3.65 -0.66 11.54
N ASN A 93 4.86 -0.17 11.20
CA ASN A 93 5.49 0.94 11.90
C ASN A 93 4.93 2.29 11.43
N TRP A 94 3.91 2.78 12.12
CA TRP A 94 3.25 4.06 11.81
C TRP A 94 4.15 5.29 12.00
N ASN A 95 5.15 5.23 12.87
CA ASN A 95 6.10 6.33 13.04
C ASN A 95 6.95 6.52 11.77
N GLU A 96 7.34 5.43 11.12
CA GLU A 96 8.07 5.50 9.85
C GLU A 96 7.19 5.98 8.70
N VAL A 97 5.92 5.55 8.65
CA VAL A 97 4.94 6.04 7.66
C VAL A 97 4.73 7.55 7.80
N ASP A 98 4.58 8.04 9.03
CA ASP A 98 4.42 9.47 9.32
C ASP A 98 5.69 10.27 8.95
N ARG A 99 6.88 9.74 9.26
CA ARG A 99 8.16 10.36 8.84
C ARG A 99 8.24 10.50 7.33
N ARG A 100 7.89 9.45 6.58
CA ARG A 100 7.86 9.47 5.10
C ARG A 100 6.81 10.43 4.56
N PHE A 101 5.62 10.46 5.14
CA PHE A 101 4.56 11.39 4.77
C PHE A 101 5.00 12.85 4.92
N LYS A 102 5.65 13.20 6.04
CA LYS A 102 6.19 14.54 6.28
C LYS A 102 7.29 14.90 5.28
N ALA A 103 8.16 13.94 4.93
CA ALA A 103 9.22 14.17 3.94
C ALA A 103 8.68 14.37 2.52
N ALA A 104 7.65 13.61 2.14
CA ALA A 104 7.02 13.69 0.82
C ALA A 104 6.18 14.97 0.59
N LYS A 105 5.84 15.70 1.66
CA LYS A 105 5.08 16.95 1.62
C LYS A 105 5.93 18.22 1.54
N LYS A 106 7.24 18.09 1.70
CA LYS A 106 8.18 19.22 1.56
C LYS A 106 8.50 19.46 0.10
#